data_AF-A0A934D4K0-F1
#
_entry.id   AF-A0A934D4K0-F1
#
_cell.length_a   1.000
_cell.length_b   1.000
_cell.length_c   1.000
_cell.angle_alpha   90.00
_cell.angle_beta   90.00
_cell.angle_gamma   90.00
#
_symmetry.space_group_name_H-M   'P 1'
#
loop_
_entity.id
_entity.type
_entity.pdbx_description
1 polymer ?
#
loop_
_entity_poly.entity_id
_entity_poly.type
_entity_poly.pdbx_seq_one_letter_code
_entity_poly.pdbx_strand_id
1 'polypeptide(L)'
;GRRCVSDWHVDFLGISVFLLGAVLFSRLTISYFDSSQTIVSPERIFYREHTARDFLTGVYRPSIQLLMGKFYYTPDGASYGSANALLFGTILSRVGPIFGQCLSDTPICFRWLYAFFVMASITMYLAFIWLISRDRVPEIRWAMYILYFAFLLGVTGSFGMERGNPDILWTSFVGIMTYAAIQSRERRDRESVRRLSLLVGVLAGVLTNAKIFLLPVTLSTIFIVFRRRVAVGVGIFAFLLVSYLPQAYGAKTTMWDLFTVTTAWVAGAARDFDQIQHLSYNHSAQALATWFVPCVASRTCISDASNANSIFFISWIYISGVFVLPFFSKDGKQWFVRLFHDARMLGEHQNIFLYSALAVAAVNLIPQSSFIYRLYYSFSLLLVMLAYVKKDSKSRMYLMFSLSTLTIKGLWVNLRLHPEGLRLDDVRVWNLLVFFHLYFFIRAGLAYTTEHIRGKRS
;
A
#
# COMPACT_ATOMS: atom_id res chain seq x y z
N GLY A 1 8.23 -18.39 -33.96
CA GLY A 1 7.87 -17.43 -32.91
C GLY A 1 8.91 -17.26 -31.80
N ARG A 2 10.20 -17.01 -32.10
CA ARG A 2 11.24 -16.72 -31.08
C ARG A 2 11.69 -15.24 -31.03
N ARG A 3 11.19 -14.36 -31.90
CA ARG A 3 11.60 -12.93 -31.94
C ARG A 3 10.80 -11.99 -31.02
N CYS A 4 9.56 -12.31 -30.62
CA CYS A 4 8.72 -11.36 -29.84
C CYS A 4 8.99 -11.35 -28.31
N VAL A 5 9.85 -12.20 -27.78
CA VAL A 5 10.22 -12.20 -26.33
C VAL A 5 11.47 -11.35 -26.08
N SER A 6 12.13 -10.86 -27.13
CA SER A 6 13.37 -10.10 -27.06
C SER A 6 13.18 -8.66 -26.60
N ASP A 7 12.12 -7.94 -26.97
CA ASP A 7 12.18 -6.46 -26.87
C ASP A 7 11.53 -5.88 -25.60
N TRP A 8 10.70 -6.66 -24.89
CA TRP A 8 9.94 -6.14 -23.74
C TRP A 8 10.82 -5.65 -22.58
N HIS A 9 12.01 -6.21 -22.40
CA HIS A 9 12.92 -5.79 -21.34
C HIS A 9 13.56 -4.43 -21.66
N VAL A 10 13.84 -4.17 -22.94
CA VAL A 10 14.34 -2.88 -23.43
C VAL A 10 13.25 -1.83 -23.29
N ASP A 11 12.03 -2.15 -23.73
CA ASP A 11 10.87 -1.26 -23.59
C ASP A 11 10.60 -0.95 -22.11
N PHE A 12 10.66 -1.97 -21.25
CA PHE A 12 10.42 -1.81 -19.82
C PHE A 12 11.49 -0.98 -19.13
N LEU A 13 12.76 -1.22 -19.46
CA LEU A 13 13.87 -0.42 -18.95
C LEU A 13 13.75 1.03 -19.44
N GLY A 14 13.48 1.24 -20.73
CA GLY A 14 13.28 2.57 -21.32
C GLY A 14 12.16 3.35 -20.66
N ILE A 15 10.99 2.73 -20.46
CA ILE A 15 9.86 3.33 -19.73
C ILE A 15 10.26 3.65 -18.29
N SER A 16 10.96 2.75 -17.60
CA SER A 16 11.38 2.96 -16.22
C SER A 16 12.37 4.12 -16.08
N VAL A 17 13.35 4.19 -16.97
CA VAL A 17 14.33 5.30 -17.03
C VAL A 17 13.64 6.61 -17.35
N PHE A 18 12.72 6.62 -18.32
CA PHE A 18 11.94 7.81 -18.65
C PHE A 18 11.13 8.30 -17.46
N LEU A 19 10.44 7.40 -16.76
CA LEU A 19 9.65 7.74 -15.57
C LEU A 19 10.53 8.27 -14.43
N LEU A 20 11.68 7.65 -14.15
CA LEU A 20 12.63 8.17 -13.17
C LEU A 20 13.16 9.54 -13.58
N GLY A 21 13.55 9.70 -14.84
CA GLY A 21 14.02 10.97 -15.40
C GLY A 21 12.97 12.08 -15.26
N ALA A 22 11.70 11.76 -15.52
CA ALA A 22 10.59 12.69 -15.31
C ALA A 22 10.40 13.05 -13.82
N VAL A 23 10.49 12.08 -12.90
CA VAL A 23 10.43 12.34 -11.45
C VAL A 23 11.59 13.24 -11.02
N LEU A 24 12.82 12.94 -11.44
CA LEU A 24 14.01 13.74 -11.13
C LEU A 24 13.92 15.15 -11.71
N PHE A 25 13.54 15.27 -12.98
CA PHE A 25 13.37 16.57 -13.63
C PHE A 25 12.32 17.41 -12.89
N SER A 26 11.20 16.80 -12.52
CA SER A 26 10.12 17.46 -11.78
C SER A 26 10.59 17.98 -10.41
N ARG A 27 11.41 17.19 -9.69
CA ARG A 27 12.05 17.57 -8.42
C ARG A 27 13.08 18.70 -8.57
N LEU A 28 13.95 18.61 -9.59
CA LEU A 28 14.99 19.61 -9.84
C LEU A 28 14.38 20.95 -10.25
N THR A 29 13.34 20.92 -11.10
CA THR A 29 12.63 22.14 -11.53
C THR A 29 12.08 22.91 -10.33
N ILE A 30 11.51 22.22 -9.34
CA ILE A 30 11.08 22.85 -8.09
C ILE A 30 12.25 23.44 -7.30
N SER A 31 13.40 22.79 -7.29
CA SER A 31 14.54 23.21 -6.45
C SER A 31 15.27 24.43 -7.02
N TYR A 32 15.33 24.58 -8.35
CA TYR A 32 16.16 25.59 -9.02
C TYR A 32 15.42 26.87 -9.44
N PHE A 33 14.11 26.83 -9.69
CA PHE A 33 13.35 27.99 -10.17
C PHE A 33 12.53 28.65 -9.05
N ASP A 34 13.18 29.21 -8.04
CA ASP A 34 12.56 29.95 -6.92
C ASP A 34 12.54 31.45 -7.20
N SER A 35 11.35 32.03 -7.37
CA SER A 35 11.15 33.49 -7.46
C SER A 35 10.03 33.90 -6.52
N SER A 36 10.41 34.45 -5.36
CA SER A 36 9.81 35.55 -4.56
C SER A 36 8.29 35.66 -4.32
N GLN A 37 7.43 34.80 -4.85
CA GLN A 37 5.98 34.73 -4.56
C GLN A 37 5.53 33.27 -4.42
N THR A 38 6.30 32.47 -3.69
CA THR A 38 6.06 31.04 -3.51
C THR A 38 5.22 30.75 -2.26
N ILE A 39 4.03 30.18 -2.43
CA ILE A 39 3.50 29.26 -1.43
C ILE A 39 4.34 27.99 -1.50
N VAL A 40 5.25 27.88 -0.55
CA VAL A 40 5.35 26.75 0.38
C VAL A 40 4.89 25.41 -0.26
N SER A 41 5.82 24.51 -0.62
CA SER A 41 5.51 23.15 -1.10
C SER A 41 4.45 22.48 -0.21
N PRO A 42 3.68 21.47 -0.66
CA PRO A 42 2.74 20.82 0.24
C PRO A 42 3.47 20.28 1.48
N GLU A 43 4.73 19.87 1.38
CA GLU A 43 5.60 19.55 2.50
C GLU A 43 5.72 20.73 3.49
N ARG A 44 5.80 21.97 2.98
CA ARG A 44 6.00 23.21 3.72
C ARG A 44 4.70 23.77 4.35
N ILE A 45 3.52 23.40 3.84
CA ILE A 45 2.21 23.57 4.51
C ILE A 45 2.17 22.69 5.77
N PHE A 46 3.03 21.67 5.83
CA PHE A 46 3.20 20.74 6.94
C PHE A 46 4.58 20.88 7.67
N TYR A 47 5.44 21.88 7.37
CA TYR A 47 6.83 21.86 7.88
C TYR A 47 7.01 22.35 9.32
N ARG A 48 7.32 21.36 10.16
CA ARG A 48 8.19 21.26 11.36
C ARG A 48 7.51 20.46 12.46
N GLU A 49 6.19 20.60 12.60
CA GLU A 49 5.40 19.81 13.55
C GLU A 49 5.02 18.41 13.02
N HIS A 50 5.27 18.11 11.73
CA HIS A 50 4.80 16.88 11.10
C HIS A 50 5.86 15.94 10.52
N THR A 51 7.14 16.34 10.49
CA THR A 51 8.22 15.43 10.08
C THR A 51 8.27 14.25 11.05
N ALA A 52 8.26 13.03 10.51
CA ALA A 52 8.20 11.79 11.26
C ALA A 52 7.01 11.70 12.24
N ARG A 53 5.91 12.43 12.00
CA ARG A 53 4.73 12.43 12.90
C ARG A 53 4.07 11.06 12.98
N ASP A 54 3.87 10.38 11.85
CA ASP A 54 3.24 9.05 11.86
C ASP A 54 4.15 8.03 12.57
N PHE A 55 5.47 8.19 12.44
CA PHE A 55 6.44 7.40 13.20
C PHE A 55 6.39 7.71 14.70
N LEU A 56 6.34 9.00 15.06
CA LEU A 56 6.30 9.43 16.46
C LEU A 56 5.05 8.89 17.16
N THR A 57 3.87 9.09 16.57
CA THR A 57 2.59 8.72 17.19
C THR A 57 2.24 7.24 17.04
N GLY A 58 2.65 6.61 15.93
CA GLY A 58 2.30 5.24 15.59
C GLY A 58 3.35 4.19 15.94
N VAL A 59 4.60 4.59 16.20
CA VAL A 59 5.72 3.67 16.45
C VAL A 59 6.48 4.04 17.72
N TYR A 60 7.07 5.22 17.78
CA TYR A 60 8.01 5.60 18.84
C TYR A 60 7.33 5.73 20.21
N ARG A 61 6.28 6.57 20.33
CA ARG A 61 5.52 6.73 21.59
C ARG A 61 4.88 5.43 22.06
N PRO A 62 4.20 4.64 21.20
CA PRO A 62 3.71 3.32 21.60
C PRO A 62 4.82 2.38 22.08
N SER A 63 6.00 2.41 21.46
CA SER A 63 7.14 1.60 21.89
C SER A 63 7.65 2.02 23.28
N ILE A 64 7.71 3.31 23.58
CA ILE A 64 8.04 3.80 24.93
C ILE A 64 6.97 3.35 25.93
N GLN A 65 5.69 3.58 25.62
CA GLN A 65 4.58 3.21 26.51
C GLN A 65 4.58 1.70 26.81
N LEU A 66 4.86 0.86 25.81
CA LEU A 66 5.09 -0.57 25.98
C LEU A 66 6.21 -0.86 26.97
N LEU A 67 7.39 -0.24 26.80
CA LEU A 67 8.55 -0.44 27.69
C LEU A 67 8.30 0.06 29.12
N MET A 68 7.37 1.00 29.31
CA MET A 68 6.94 1.49 30.62
C MET A 68 5.83 0.63 31.25
N GLY A 69 5.37 -0.44 30.58
CA GLY A 69 4.22 -1.24 31.03
C GLY A 69 2.89 -0.46 31.02
N LYS A 70 2.78 0.57 30.18
CA LYS A 70 1.59 1.42 30.06
C LYS A 70 0.71 1.01 28.90
N PHE A 71 -0.52 1.50 28.90
CA PHE A 71 -1.39 1.44 27.74
C PHE A 71 -0.75 2.21 26.58
N TYR A 72 -0.49 1.52 25.45
CA TYR A 72 0.29 2.09 24.34
C TYR A 72 -0.54 2.44 23.09
N TYR A 73 -1.85 2.16 23.08
CA TYR A 73 -2.73 2.69 22.04
C TYR A 73 -2.99 4.16 22.32
N THR A 74 -2.48 5.03 21.45
CA THR A 74 -2.65 6.47 21.58
C THR A 74 -3.94 6.90 20.87
N PRO A 75 -4.81 7.71 21.51
CA PRO A 75 -6.02 8.24 20.86
C PRO A 75 -5.70 9.03 19.57
N ASP A 76 -4.55 9.72 19.57
CA ASP A 76 -4.03 10.53 18.47
C ASP A 76 -3.16 9.73 17.49
N GLY A 77 -2.91 8.46 17.78
CA GLY A 77 -2.16 7.55 16.93
C GLY A 77 -3.02 7.04 15.79
N ALA A 78 -2.46 7.03 14.58
CA ALA A 78 -3.01 6.19 13.52
C ALA A 78 -3.12 4.74 14.05
N SER A 79 -4.20 4.06 13.71
CA SER A 79 -4.65 2.72 14.16
C SER A 79 -3.65 1.59 13.86
N TYR A 80 -2.48 1.67 14.49
CA TYR A 80 -1.39 0.71 14.41
C TYR A 80 -1.45 -0.24 15.61
N GLY A 81 -1.28 -1.54 15.37
CA GLY A 81 -1.29 -2.52 16.45
C GLY A 81 0.05 -2.80 17.08
N SER A 82 0.02 -3.69 18.07
CA SER A 82 1.14 -4.15 18.91
C SER A 82 2.40 -4.54 18.15
N ALA A 83 2.26 -5.06 16.92
CA ALA A 83 3.41 -5.49 16.12
C ALA A 83 4.45 -4.38 15.95
N ASN A 84 4.01 -3.12 15.75
CA ASN A 84 4.90 -1.98 15.65
C ASN A 84 5.62 -1.73 16.99
N ALA A 85 4.85 -1.57 18.07
CA ALA A 85 5.40 -1.29 19.39
C ALA A 85 6.37 -2.39 19.86
N LEU A 86 6.07 -3.66 19.60
CA LEU A 86 6.93 -4.78 19.97
C LEU A 86 8.25 -4.80 19.17
N LEU A 87 8.19 -4.62 17.85
CA LEU A 87 9.37 -4.61 17.00
C LEU A 87 10.30 -3.46 17.39
N PHE A 88 9.78 -2.24 17.45
CA PHE A 88 10.57 -1.04 17.69
C PHE A 88 10.90 -0.85 19.17
N GLY A 89 10.05 -1.30 20.10
CA GLY A 89 10.34 -1.36 21.54
C GLY A 89 11.48 -2.31 21.86
N THR A 90 11.55 -3.47 21.19
CA THR A 90 12.70 -4.38 21.34
C THR A 90 13.99 -3.70 20.90
N ILE A 91 13.99 -2.98 19.77
CA ILE A 91 15.15 -2.22 19.29
C ILE A 91 15.53 -1.12 20.28
N LEU A 92 14.55 -0.32 20.73
CA LEU A 92 14.77 0.76 21.70
C LEU A 92 15.34 0.25 23.02
N SER A 93 14.88 -0.91 23.52
CA SER A 93 15.41 -1.50 24.76
C SER A 93 16.90 -1.85 24.67
N ARG A 94 17.39 -2.18 23.48
CA ARG A 94 18.81 -2.51 23.23
C ARG A 94 19.67 -1.29 22.98
N VAL A 95 19.08 -0.24 22.43
CA VAL A 95 19.78 0.96 21.98
C VAL A 95 19.79 2.06 23.04
N GLY A 96 18.78 2.10 23.92
CA GLY A 96 18.70 3.06 25.03
C GLY A 96 19.93 3.08 25.95
N PRO A 97 20.55 1.95 26.30
CA PRO A 97 21.79 1.98 27.08
C PRO A 97 22.96 2.72 26.38
N ILE A 98 22.96 2.81 25.04
CA ILE A 98 24.04 3.41 24.24
C ILE A 98 23.87 4.92 24.11
N PHE A 99 22.65 5.39 23.86
CA PHE A 99 22.36 6.82 23.61
C PHE A 99 21.76 7.55 24.83
N GLY A 100 21.62 6.87 25.96
CA GLY A 100 20.92 7.34 27.15
C GLY A 100 19.46 6.87 27.20
N GLN A 101 18.85 6.87 28.38
CA GLN A 101 17.51 6.32 28.60
C GLN A 101 16.47 6.93 27.64
N CYS A 102 16.03 6.15 26.64
CA CYS A 102 15.05 6.56 25.63
C CYS A 102 13.59 6.52 26.13
N LEU A 103 13.35 6.59 27.45
CA LEU A 103 12.02 6.44 28.06
C LEU A 103 11.15 7.70 27.94
N SER A 104 11.70 8.77 27.36
CA SER A 104 10.98 10.00 26.99
C SER A 104 11.20 10.31 25.50
N ASP A 105 10.49 11.32 25.00
CA ASP A 105 10.66 11.88 23.63
C ASP A 105 12.03 12.58 23.48
N THR A 106 13.12 11.83 23.66
CA THR A 106 14.48 12.32 23.50
C THR A 106 14.80 12.50 22.02
N PRO A 107 15.29 13.68 21.59
CA PRO A 107 15.54 13.94 20.18
C PRO A 107 16.54 12.97 19.54
N ILE A 108 17.53 12.48 20.30
CA ILE A 108 18.56 11.57 19.81
C ILE A 108 18.01 10.17 19.53
N CYS A 109 17.33 9.54 20.49
CA CYS A 109 16.78 8.19 20.29
C CYS A 109 15.72 8.18 19.20
N PHE A 110 14.87 9.20 19.16
CA PHE A 110 13.87 9.36 18.11
C PHE A 110 14.50 9.46 16.72
N ARG A 111 15.46 10.39 16.52
CA ARG A 111 16.14 10.58 15.23
C ARG A 111 16.87 9.33 14.78
N TRP A 112 17.56 8.65 15.70
CA TRP A 112 18.27 7.41 15.38
C TRP A 112 17.30 6.30 14.96
N LEU A 113 16.23 6.09 15.72
CA LEU A 113 15.27 5.02 15.43
C LEU A 113 14.51 5.29 14.13
N TYR A 114 14.20 6.55 13.86
CA TYR A 114 13.60 6.97 12.60
C TYR A 114 14.54 6.74 11.40
N ALA A 115 15.83 7.09 11.53
CA ALA A 115 16.82 6.80 10.50
C ALA A 115 16.99 5.29 10.28
N PHE A 116 17.01 4.50 11.35
CA PHE A 116 17.02 3.04 11.28
C PHE A 116 15.79 2.51 10.53
N PHE A 117 14.59 3.01 10.88
CA PHE A 117 13.35 2.64 10.20
C PHE A 117 13.39 2.93 8.70
N VAL A 118 13.84 4.12 8.31
CA VAL A 118 14.00 4.54 6.91
C VAL A 118 14.94 3.60 6.16
N MET A 119 16.13 3.34 6.73
CA MET A 119 17.12 2.44 6.13
C MET A 119 16.59 1.00 6.03
N ALA A 120 15.99 0.48 7.09
CA ALA A 120 15.40 -0.86 7.10
C ALA A 120 14.31 -0.99 6.03
N SER A 121 13.45 0.02 5.88
CA SER A 121 12.39 0.04 4.86
C SER A 121 12.97 -0.04 3.45
N ILE A 122 14.02 0.75 3.16
CA ILE A 122 14.69 0.76 1.85
C ILE A 122 15.36 -0.59 1.58
N THR A 123 16.18 -1.07 2.53
CA THR A 123 16.94 -2.31 2.38
C THR A 123 16.00 -3.52 2.24
N MET A 124 14.93 -3.60 3.02
CA MET A 124 13.94 -4.68 2.92
C MET A 124 13.25 -4.70 1.56
N TYR A 125 12.92 -3.53 1.00
CA TYR A 125 12.28 -3.46 -0.31
C TYR A 125 13.23 -3.86 -1.45
N LEU A 126 14.51 -3.45 -1.37
CA LEU A 126 15.54 -3.88 -2.32
C LEU A 126 15.78 -5.40 -2.25
N ALA A 127 15.87 -5.95 -1.03
CA ALA A 127 15.99 -7.39 -0.82
C ALA A 127 14.77 -8.15 -1.35
N PHE A 128 13.57 -7.60 -1.18
CA PHE A 128 12.34 -8.15 -1.75
C PHE A 128 12.36 -8.16 -3.29
N ILE A 129 12.74 -7.05 -3.94
CA ILE A 129 12.88 -6.99 -5.41
C ILE A 129 13.91 -8.01 -5.90
N TRP A 130 15.05 -8.12 -5.22
CA TRP A 130 16.04 -9.13 -5.52
C TRP A 130 15.46 -10.55 -5.39
N LEU A 131 14.75 -10.84 -4.29
CA LEU A 131 14.15 -12.16 -4.02
C LEU A 131 13.16 -12.58 -5.11
N ILE A 132 12.26 -11.69 -5.55
CA ILE A 132 11.23 -12.04 -6.54
C ILE A 132 11.79 -12.12 -7.96
N SER A 133 12.83 -11.35 -8.27
CA SER A 133 13.40 -11.26 -9.62
C SER A 133 14.52 -12.27 -9.88
N ARG A 134 15.26 -12.73 -8.85
CA ARG A 134 16.51 -13.48 -9.02
C ARG A 134 16.41 -14.71 -9.91
N ASP A 135 15.33 -15.48 -9.77
CA ASP A 135 15.16 -16.76 -10.43
C ASP A 135 14.13 -16.70 -11.58
N ARG A 136 13.32 -15.63 -11.65
CA ARG A 136 12.14 -15.55 -12.53
C ARG A 136 12.33 -14.59 -13.69
N VAL A 137 12.83 -13.39 -13.39
CA VAL A 137 12.94 -12.27 -14.33
C VAL A 137 14.22 -11.45 -14.06
N PRO A 138 15.41 -12.08 -14.03
CA PRO A 138 16.66 -11.37 -13.75
C PRO A 138 16.92 -10.19 -14.72
N GLU A 139 16.46 -10.31 -15.96
CA GLU A 139 16.64 -9.32 -17.03
C GLU A 139 15.99 -7.94 -16.75
N ILE A 140 14.90 -7.89 -15.97
CA ILE A 140 14.19 -6.64 -15.66
C ILE A 140 14.40 -6.18 -14.21
N ARG A 141 15.25 -6.85 -13.44
CA ARG A 141 15.52 -6.49 -12.04
C ARG A 141 15.93 -5.03 -11.89
N TRP A 142 16.82 -4.54 -12.76
CA TRP A 142 17.27 -3.16 -12.74
C TRP A 142 16.13 -2.17 -13.00
N ALA A 143 15.25 -2.48 -13.95
CA ALA A 143 14.06 -1.66 -14.20
C ALA A 143 13.11 -1.65 -12.98
N MET A 144 12.97 -2.77 -12.25
CA MET A 144 12.21 -2.81 -11.00
C MET A 144 12.83 -1.94 -9.90
N TYR A 145 14.16 -1.92 -9.77
CA TYR A 145 14.85 -1.00 -8.85
C TYR A 145 14.64 0.46 -9.26
N ILE A 146 14.78 0.79 -10.54
CA ILE A 146 14.55 2.13 -11.08
C ILE A 146 13.13 2.60 -10.77
N LEU A 147 12.11 1.75 -11.00
CA LEU A 147 10.73 2.06 -10.65
C LEU A 147 10.53 2.24 -9.15
N TYR A 148 11.20 1.45 -8.31
CA TYR A 148 11.14 1.64 -6.87
C TYR A 148 11.70 3.00 -6.45
N PHE A 149 12.85 3.41 -7.00
CA PHE A 149 13.40 4.74 -6.74
C PHE A 149 12.52 5.86 -7.31
N ALA A 150 11.95 5.68 -8.51
CA ALA A 150 10.98 6.64 -9.07
C ALA A 150 9.75 6.79 -8.15
N PHE A 151 9.24 5.67 -7.63
CA PHE A 151 8.14 5.65 -6.68
C PHE A 151 8.51 6.33 -5.34
N LEU A 152 9.67 6.00 -4.76
CA LEU A 152 10.18 6.60 -3.52
C LEU A 152 10.41 8.12 -3.64
N LEU A 153 10.99 8.57 -4.75
CA LEU A 153 11.25 10.00 -4.98
C LEU A 153 9.98 10.77 -5.33
N GLY A 154 9.00 10.07 -5.91
CA GLY A 154 7.70 10.62 -6.21
C GLY A 154 6.92 11.04 -4.97
N VAL A 155 5.87 11.83 -5.15
CA VAL A 155 5.02 12.42 -4.10
C VAL A 155 4.61 11.36 -3.07
N THR A 156 4.02 10.25 -3.52
CA THR A 156 3.56 9.19 -2.62
C THR A 156 4.69 8.55 -1.80
N GLY A 157 5.84 8.29 -2.44
CA GLY A 157 7.05 7.75 -1.82
C GLY A 157 7.63 8.66 -0.74
N SER A 158 7.91 9.89 -1.14
CA SER A 158 8.60 10.84 -0.29
C SER A 158 7.74 11.34 0.86
N PHE A 159 6.43 11.59 0.66
CA PHE A 159 5.53 11.93 1.77
C PHE A 159 5.43 10.82 2.81
N GLY A 160 5.38 9.56 2.36
CA GLY A 160 5.37 8.43 3.29
C GLY A 160 6.69 8.35 4.07
N MET A 161 7.82 8.54 3.40
CA MET A 161 9.14 8.54 4.04
C MET A 161 9.25 9.69 5.04
N GLU A 162 8.94 10.92 4.65
CA GLU A 162 9.02 12.13 5.48
C GLU A 162 8.13 12.06 6.71
N ARG A 163 6.89 11.54 6.59
CA ARG A 163 6.01 11.31 7.74
C ARG A 163 6.42 10.12 8.59
N GLY A 164 7.32 9.27 8.08
CA GLY A 164 7.77 8.06 8.73
C GLY A 164 6.70 6.98 8.84
N ASN A 165 5.94 6.81 7.75
CA ASN A 165 4.81 5.91 7.77
C ASN A 165 5.27 4.44 7.74
N PRO A 166 4.93 3.61 8.77
CA PRO A 166 5.40 2.24 8.82
C PRO A 166 4.83 1.35 7.70
N ASP A 167 3.79 1.78 6.97
CA ASP A 167 3.26 1.07 5.80
C ASP A 167 4.33 0.78 4.74
N ILE A 168 5.37 1.62 4.64
CA ILE A 168 6.49 1.43 3.70
C ILE A 168 7.28 0.16 4.01
N LEU A 169 7.49 -0.13 5.30
CA LEU A 169 8.13 -1.35 5.75
C LEU A 169 7.18 -2.53 5.54
N TRP A 170 5.92 -2.40 5.99
CA TRP A 170 4.94 -3.49 5.96
C TRP A 170 4.57 -3.95 4.56
N THR A 171 4.59 -3.08 3.56
CA THR A 171 4.29 -3.48 2.19
C THR A 171 5.31 -4.49 1.62
N SER A 172 6.59 -4.42 2.02
CA SER A 172 7.59 -5.39 1.58
C SER A 172 7.26 -6.79 2.09
N PHE A 173 6.78 -6.89 3.34
CA PHE A 173 6.28 -8.13 3.93
C PHE A 173 5.00 -8.64 3.27
N VAL A 174 4.09 -7.76 2.84
CA VAL A 174 2.92 -8.15 2.02
C VAL A 174 3.37 -8.79 0.70
N GLY A 175 4.37 -8.21 0.03
CA GLY A 175 4.98 -8.77 -1.17
C GLY A 175 5.63 -10.13 -0.92
N ILE A 176 6.43 -10.27 0.14
CA ILE A 176 7.08 -11.52 0.54
C ILE A 176 6.04 -12.60 0.87
N MET A 177 4.99 -12.26 1.62
CA MET A 177 3.91 -13.17 1.97
C MET A 177 3.18 -13.68 0.71
N THR A 178 2.84 -12.78 -0.21
CA THR A 178 2.21 -13.11 -1.49
C THR A 178 3.11 -14.02 -2.33
N TYR A 179 4.40 -13.69 -2.44
CA TYR A 179 5.38 -14.50 -3.15
C TYR A 179 5.54 -15.90 -2.54
N ALA A 180 5.65 -15.98 -1.20
CA ALA A 180 5.73 -17.24 -0.47
C ALA A 180 4.49 -18.12 -0.65
N ALA A 181 3.30 -17.51 -0.71
CA ALA A 181 2.05 -18.21 -0.97
C ALA A 181 2.04 -18.85 -2.37
N ILE A 182 2.49 -18.12 -3.40
CA ILE A 182 2.63 -18.68 -4.75
C ILE A 182 3.66 -19.81 -4.77
N GLN A 183 4.84 -19.59 -4.18
CA GLN A 183 5.91 -20.59 -4.11
C GLN A 183 5.46 -21.88 -3.39
N SER A 184 4.60 -21.77 -2.38
CA SER A 184 4.06 -22.93 -1.66
C SER A 184 3.25 -23.88 -2.55
N ARG A 185 2.75 -23.40 -3.70
CA ARG A 185 2.01 -24.20 -4.69
C ARG A 185 2.92 -24.83 -5.74
N GLU A 186 4.01 -24.15 -6.07
CA GLU A 186 4.92 -24.58 -7.15
C GLU A 186 5.95 -25.60 -6.65
N ARG A 187 6.25 -25.61 -5.34
CA ARG A 187 7.20 -26.54 -4.73
C ARG A 187 6.58 -27.93 -4.60
N ARG A 188 7.36 -28.97 -4.94
CA ARG A 188 6.99 -30.38 -4.76
C ARG A 188 7.41 -30.93 -3.39
N ASP A 189 8.45 -30.37 -2.79
CA ASP A 189 8.97 -30.81 -1.50
C ASP A 189 8.02 -30.44 -0.36
N ARG A 190 7.60 -31.46 0.41
CA ARG A 190 6.62 -31.32 1.49
C ARG A 190 7.09 -30.40 2.60
N GLU A 191 8.39 -30.44 2.91
CA GLU A 191 8.97 -29.64 4.00
C GLU A 191 9.05 -28.17 3.61
N SER A 192 9.52 -27.86 2.41
CA SER A 192 9.50 -26.51 1.84
C SER A 192 8.09 -25.92 1.81
N VAL A 193 7.08 -26.68 1.37
CA VAL A 193 5.68 -26.25 1.35
C VAL A 193 5.17 -25.95 2.76
N ARG A 194 5.54 -26.77 3.75
CA ARG A 194 5.20 -26.53 5.16
C ARG A 194 5.83 -25.23 5.64
N ARG A 195 7.13 -25.03 5.46
CA ARG A 195 7.84 -23.81 5.88
C ARG A 195 7.25 -22.55 5.26
N LEU A 196 6.95 -22.58 3.97
CA LEU A 196 6.31 -21.44 3.29
C LEU A 196 4.89 -21.17 3.84
N SER A 197 4.11 -22.22 4.11
CA SER A 197 2.77 -22.06 4.70
C SER A 197 2.83 -21.50 6.13
N LEU A 198 3.82 -21.91 6.93
CA LEU A 198 4.10 -21.35 8.25
C LEU A 198 4.48 -19.87 8.13
N LEU A 199 5.40 -19.53 7.24
CA LEU A 199 5.83 -18.15 6.98
C LEU A 199 4.64 -17.26 6.58
N VAL A 200 3.79 -17.72 5.65
CA VAL A 200 2.59 -16.97 5.26
C VAL A 200 1.65 -16.78 6.44
N GLY A 201 1.45 -17.80 7.27
CA GLY A 201 0.65 -17.67 8.50
C GLY A 201 1.22 -16.62 9.44
N VAL A 202 2.51 -16.71 9.77
CA VAL A 202 3.19 -15.74 10.66
C VAL A 202 3.06 -14.33 10.12
N LEU A 203 3.40 -14.12 8.83
CA LEU A 203 3.32 -12.80 8.21
C LEU A 203 1.88 -12.28 8.18
N ALA A 204 0.89 -13.11 7.86
CA ALA A 204 -0.50 -12.70 7.86
C ALA A 204 -0.95 -12.23 9.26
N GLY A 205 -0.67 -13.01 10.31
CA GLY A 205 -1.03 -12.63 11.68
C GLY A 205 -0.33 -11.35 12.14
N VAL A 206 0.97 -11.22 11.88
CA VAL A 206 1.77 -10.03 12.24
C VAL A 206 1.29 -8.80 11.45
N LEU A 207 1.04 -8.91 10.15
CA LEU A 207 0.61 -7.80 9.31
C LEU A 207 -0.81 -7.33 9.66
N THR A 208 -1.76 -8.27 9.86
CA THR A 208 -3.10 -7.93 10.33
C THR A 208 -3.06 -7.24 11.69
N ASN A 209 -2.17 -7.69 12.59
CA ASN A 209 -1.98 -7.01 13.87
C ASN A 209 -1.34 -5.63 13.70
N ALA A 210 -0.29 -5.50 12.88
CA ALA A 210 0.38 -4.23 12.62
C ALA A 210 -0.59 -3.17 12.10
N LYS A 211 -1.53 -3.58 11.23
CA LYS A 211 -2.60 -2.73 10.71
C LYS A 211 -3.78 -3.57 10.25
N ILE A 212 -4.92 -3.45 10.92
CA ILE A 212 -6.10 -4.27 10.64
C ILE A 212 -6.67 -4.09 9.23
N PHE A 213 -6.42 -2.95 8.59
CA PHE A 213 -6.75 -2.72 7.18
C PHE A 213 -6.04 -3.68 6.21
N LEU A 214 -5.02 -4.42 6.65
CA LEU A 214 -4.38 -5.48 5.87
C LEU A 214 -5.12 -6.82 5.93
N LEU A 215 -6.19 -6.94 6.73
CA LEU A 215 -6.98 -8.16 6.82
C LEU A 215 -7.49 -8.66 5.44
N PRO A 216 -8.05 -7.82 4.55
CA PRO A 216 -8.50 -8.31 3.24
C PRO A 216 -7.37 -8.88 2.38
N VAL A 217 -6.18 -8.26 2.42
CA VAL A 217 -4.99 -8.68 1.63
C VAL A 217 -4.36 -9.95 2.21
N THR A 218 -4.29 -10.05 3.53
CA THR A 218 -3.77 -11.24 4.23
C THR A 218 -4.70 -12.44 4.05
N LEU A 219 -6.02 -12.25 4.14
CA LEU A 219 -6.99 -13.29 3.87
C LEU A 219 -6.93 -13.77 2.41
N SER A 220 -6.89 -12.86 1.43
CA SER A 220 -6.79 -13.25 0.01
C SER A 220 -5.55 -14.09 -0.26
N THR A 221 -4.43 -13.78 0.40
CA THR A 221 -3.18 -14.54 0.31
C THR A 221 -3.26 -15.89 1.03
N ILE A 222 -3.92 -15.99 2.18
CA ILE A 222 -4.12 -17.27 2.88
C ILE A 222 -5.02 -18.22 2.07
N PHE A 223 -6.08 -17.71 1.44
CA PHE A 223 -7.04 -18.50 0.67
C PHE A 223 -6.42 -19.27 -0.50
N ILE A 224 -5.21 -18.93 -0.91
CA ILE A 224 -4.54 -19.54 -2.05
C ILE A 224 -3.29 -20.32 -1.66
N VAL A 225 -2.82 -20.29 -0.41
CA VAL A 225 -1.72 -21.16 0.06
C VAL A 225 -2.09 -22.63 -0.14
N PHE A 226 -1.11 -23.50 -0.37
CA PHE A 226 -1.38 -24.94 -0.52
C PHE A 226 -1.94 -25.56 0.78
N ARG A 227 -1.25 -25.36 1.92
CA ARG A 227 -1.72 -25.82 3.25
C ARG A 227 -2.47 -24.71 3.99
N ARG A 228 -3.63 -24.29 3.45
CA ARG A 228 -4.46 -23.20 4.00
C ARG A 228 -4.72 -23.32 5.49
N ARG A 229 -5.09 -24.51 5.98
CA ARG A 229 -5.40 -24.74 7.41
C ARG A 229 -4.20 -24.44 8.31
N VAL A 230 -2.99 -24.78 7.87
CA VAL A 230 -1.75 -24.47 8.60
C VAL A 230 -1.52 -22.96 8.62
N ALA A 231 -1.63 -22.30 7.47
CA ALA A 231 -1.46 -20.84 7.39
C ALA A 231 -2.50 -20.10 8.25
N VAL A 232 -3.77 -20.52 8.24
CA VAL A 232 -4.84 -19.97 9.10
C VAL A 232 -4.52 -20.18 10.58
N GLY A 233 -4.23 -21.41 11.00
CA GLY A 233 -3.96 -21.72 12.41
C GLY A 233 -2.76 -20.95 12.95
N VAL A 234 -1.67 -20.89 12.18
CA VAL A 234 -0.47 -20.12 12.52
C VAL A 234 -0.73 -18.62 12.48
N GLY A 235 -1.54 -18.15 11.53
CA GLY A 235 -1.91 -16.73 11.45
C GLY A 235 -2.73 -16.27 12.64
N ILE A 236 -3.72 -17.05 13.07
CA ILE A 236 -4.49 -16.78 14.29
C ILE A 236 -3.54 -16.80 15.50
N PHE A 237 -2.69 -17.82 15.61
CA PHE A 237 -1.72 -17.92 16.70
C PHE A 237 -0.77 -16.72 16.74
N ALA A 238 -0.18 -16.33 15.60
CA ALA A 238 0.74 -15.19 15.51
C ALA A 238 0.01 -13.86 15.82
N PHE A 239 -1.20 -13.67 15.31
CA PHE A 239 -2.02 -12.49 15.61
C PHE A 239 -2.29 -12.38 17.11
N LEU A 240 -2.74 -13.47 17.76
CA LEU A 240 -2.99 -13.50 19.19
C LEU A 240 -1.70 -13.29 19.99
N LEU A 241 -0.63 -14.03 19.65
CA LEU A 241 0.67 -13.90 20.30
C LEU A 241 1.13 -12.46 20.30
N VAL A 242 1.13 -11.78 19.15
CA VAL A 242 1.55 -10.38 19.05
C VAL A 242 0.59 -9.44 19.80
N SER A 243 -0.71 -9.74 19.85
CA SER A 243 -1.69 -8.94 20.61
C SER A 243 -1.51 -9.03 22.13
N TYR A 244 -1.05 -10.18 22.64
CA TYR A 244 -0.94 -10.46 24.08
C TYR A 244 0.48 -10.41 24.62
N LEU A 245 1.51 -10.53 23.77
CA LEU A 245 2.92 -10.40 24.16
C LEU A 245 3.25 -9.09 24.90
N PRO A 246 2.59 -7.94 24.64
CA PRO A 246 2.81 -6.74 25.43
C PRO A 246 2.58 -6.91 26.93
N GLN A 247 1.75 -7.87 27.35
CA GLN A 247 1.52 -8.15 28.77
C GLN A 247 2.77 -8.70 29.46
N ALA A 248 3.67 -9.34 28.73
CA ALA A 248 4.99 -9.74 29.24
C ALA A 248 5.88 -8.54 29.58
N TYR A 249 5.58 -7.36 29.02
CA TYR A 249 6.22 -6.08 29.35
C TYR A 249 5.42 -5.27 30.38
N GLY A 250 4.37 -5.85 30.99
CA GLY A 250 3.50 -5.19 31.96
C GLY A 250 2.41 -4.31 31.34
N ALA A 251 2.37 -4.15 30.02
CA ALA A 251 1.34 -3.36 29.34
C ALA A 251 -0.01 -4.09 29.40
N LYS A 252 -1.01 -3.49 30.05
CA LYS A 252 -2.36 -4.07 30.25
C LYS A 252 -3.27 -4.03 29.02
N THR A 253 -2.69 -3.97 27.82
CA THR A 253 -3.42 -3.92 26.55
C THR A 253 -3.86 -5.30 26.09
N THR A 254 -4.95 -5.32 25.33
CA THR A 254 -5.57 -6.51 24.77
C THR A 254 -5.90 -6.33 23.30
N MET A 255 -6.30 -7.41 22.64
CA MET A 255 -6.85 -7.37 21.28
C MET A 255 -8.09 -6.44 21.18
N TRP A 256 -8.91 -6.36 22.23
CA TRP A 256 -10.10 -5.51 22.22
C TRP A 256 -9.76 -4.03 22.13
N ASP A 257 -8.65 -3.61 22.73
CA ASP A 257 -8.19 -2.23 22.66
C ASP A 257 -7.80 -1.84 21.23
N LEU A 258 -7.20 -2.75 20.47
CA LEU A 258 -6.92 -2.56 19.03
C LEU A 258 -8.22 -2.30 18.24
N PHE A 259 -9.26 -3.10 18.50
CA PHE A 259 -10.56 -2.92 17.84
C PHE A 259 -11.20 -1.59 18.25
N THR A 260 -11.25 -1.30 19.54
CA THR A 260 -11.83 -0.05 20.05
C THR A 260 -11.14 1.16 19.47
N VAL A 261 -9.81 1.24 19.53
CA VAL A 261 -9.05 2.37 18.96
C VAL A 261 -9.20 2.45 17.44
N THR A 262 -9.25 1.32 16.73
CA THR A 262 -9.52 1.34 15.28
C THR A 262 -10.92 1.90 14.99
N THR A 263 -11.95 1.43 15.70
CA THR A 263 -13.34 1.91 15.49
C THR A 263 -13.49 3.38 15.86
N ALA A 264 -12.88 3.82 16.97
CA ALA A 264 -12.84 5.21 17.38
C ALA A 264 -12.08 6.06 16.37
N TRP A 265 -10.96 5.59 15.82
CA TRP A 265 -10.22 6.28 14.76
C TRP A 265 -11.04 6.39 13.47
N VAL A 266 -11.75 5.34 13.06
CA VAL A 266 -12.66 5.42 11.90
C VAL A 266 -13.79 6.43 12.15
N ALA A 267 -14.37 6.43 13.36
CA ALA A 267 -15.42 7.37 13.73
C ALA A 267 -14.93 8.82 13.94
N GLY A 268 -13.71 9.00 14.41
CA GLY A 268 -13.06 10.28 14.72
C GLY A 268 -12.35 10.91 13.51
N ALA A 269 -11.79 10.11 12.59
CA ALA A 269 -11.35 10.59 11.29
C ALA A 269 -12.50 11.22 10.49
N ALA A 270 -13.74 10.76 10.71
CA ALA A 270 -14.93 11.42 10.17
C ALA A 270 -15.20 12.81 10.77
N ARG A 271 -14.57 13.18 11.89
CA ARG A 271 -14.80 14.43 12.64
C ARG A 271 -13.61 15.40 12.65
N ASP A 272 -12.36 14.93 12.75
CA ASP A 272 -11.20 15.76 13.08
C ASP A 272 -10.28 16.14 11.90
N PHE A 273 -10.42 15.50 10.75
CA PHE A 273 -9.78 15.99 9.52
C PHE A 273 -10.70 17.05 8.90
N ASP A 274 -10.16 18.25 8.68
CA ASP A 274 -10.83 19.27 7.87
C ASP A 274 -11.31 18.61 6.58
N GLN A 275 -12.62 18.62 6.34
CA GLN A 275 -13.26 17.87 5.25
C GLN A 275 -12.67 18.26 3.89
N ILE A 276 -12.16 19.49 3.77
CA ILE A 276 -11.42 19.97 2.61
C ILE A 276 -10.16 19.11 2.41
N GLN A 277 -9.40 18.80 3.46
CA GLN A 277 -8.21 17.96 3.37
C GLN A 277 -8.54 16.50 3.03
N HIS A 278 -9.64 15.97 3.56
CA HIS A 278 -10.11 14.63 3.16
C HIS A 278 -10.54 14.59 1.69
N LEU A 279 -11.29 15.57 1.21
CA LEU A 279 -11.76 15.61 -0.17
C LEU A 279 -10.66 16.01 -1.16
N SER A 280 -9.60 16.69 -0.69
CA SER A 280 -8.50 17.18 -1.53
C SER A 280 -7.24 16.32 -1.50
N TYR A 281 -7.10 15.34 -0.61
CA TYR A 281 -5.87 14.52 -0.56
C TYR A 281 -6.12 13.02 -0.48
N ASN A 282 -7.36 12.62 -0.26
CA ASN A 282 -7.73 11.23 -0.23
C ASN A 282 -7.95 10.71 -1.67
N HIS A 283 -7.54 9.48 -1.98
CA HIS A 283 -7.86 8.82 -3.25
C HIS A 283 -9.23 8.11 -3.24
N SER A 284 -10.02 8.32 -2.20
CA SER A 284 -11.36 7.77 -2.08
C SER A 284 -12.26 8.20 -3.24
N ALA A 285 -13.27 7.39 -3.53
CA ALA A 285 -14.28 7.73 -4.52
C ALA A 285 -15.01 9.05 -4.20
N GLN A 286 -15.14 9.41 -2.91
CA GLN A 286 -15.74 10.67 -2.46
C GLN A 286 -14.92 11.89 -2.85
N ALA A 287 -13.59 11.81 -2.73
CA ALA A 287 -12.70 12.89 -3.16
C ALA A 287 -12.82 13.14 -4.67
N LEU A 288 -12.89 12.08 -5.48
CA LEU A 288 -13.14 12.18 -6.91
C LEU A 288 -14.52 12.75 -7.24
N ALA A 289 -15.55 12.34 -6.50
CA ALA A 289 -16.92 12.80 -6.72
C ALA A 289 -17.08 14.32 -6.56
N THR A 290 -16.21 14.97 -5.79
CA THR A 290 -16.20 16.43 -5.68
C THR A 290 -15.87 17.16 -6.98
N TRP A 291 -15.36 16.48 -8.01
CA TRP A 291 -15.18 17.09 -9.33
C TRP A 291 -16.51 17.63 -9.87
N PHE A 292 -17.59 16.89 -9.69
CA PHE A 292 -18.89 17.21 -10.25
C PHE A 292 -19.82 17.92 -9.26
N VAL A 293 -19.38 18.10 -8.02
CA VAL A 293 -20.14 18.76 -6.97
C VAL A 293 -19.27 19.90 -6.42
N PRO A 294 -19.53 21.17 -6.78
CA PRO A 294 -18.71 22.33 -6.41
C PRO A 294 -18.95 22.76 -4.96
N CYS A 295 -18.87 21.82 -4.03
CA CYS A 295 -19.15 22.01 -2.61
C CYS A 295 -17.88 22.24 -1.77
N VAL A 296 -16.70 21.91 -2.30
CA VAL A 296 -15.42 22.00 -1.56
C VAL A 296 -15.04 23.46 -1.33
N ALA A 297 -15.16 24.30 -2.37
CA ALA A 297 -14.87 25.73 -2.28
C ALA A 297 -15.85 26.48 -1.36
N SER A 298 -17.12 26.07 -1.36
CA SER A 298 -18.20 26.66 -0.56
C SER A 298 -18.38 26.03 0.82
N ARG A 299 -17.62 24.98 1.15
CA ARG A 299 -17.71 24.21 2.41
C ARG A 299 -19.10 23.65 2.69
N THR A 300 -19.87 23.31 1.65
CA THR A 300 -21.25 22.80 1.75
C THR A 300 -21.38 21.31 1.47
N CYS A 301 -20.27 20.57 1.39
CA CYS A 301 -20.29 19.16 0.94
C CYS A 301 -21.11 18.21 1.83
N ILE A 302 -21.29 18.55 3.11
CA ILE A 302 -22.00 17.70 4.08
C ILE A 302 -23.22 18.41 4.68
N SER A 303 -23.16 19.74 4.82
CA SER A 303 -24.28 20.52 5.37
C SER A 303 -25.47 20.61 4.42
N ASP A 304 -25.25 20.45 3.12
CA ASP A 304 -26.31 20.38 2.11
C ASP A 304 -26.56 18.92 1.70
N ALA A 305 -27.77 18.43 2.01
CA ALA A 305 -28.20 17.08 1.69
C ALA A 305 -28.16 16.77 0.18
N SER A 306 -28.38 17.76 -0.67
CA SER A 306 -28.29 17.60 -2.13
C SER A 306 -26.85 17.31 -2.58
N ASN A 307 -25.89 18.06 -2.03
CA ASN A 307 -24.46 17.85 -2.30
C ASN A 307 -23.99 16.49 -1.75
N ALA A 308 -24.39 16.13 -0.54
CA ALA A 308 -24.05 14.86 0.07
C ALA A 308 -24.58 13.66 -0.76
N ASN A 309 -25.84 13.72 -1.21
CA ASN A 309 -26.44 12.69 -2.07
C ASN A 309 -25.73 12.59 -3.42
N SER A 310 -25.37 13.73 -4.02
CA SER A 310 -24.64 13.78 -5.29
C SER A 310 -23.25 13.16 -5.17
N ILE A 311 -22.50 13.51 -4.12
CA ILE A 311 -21.18 12.92 -3.83
C ILE A 311 -21.31 11.41 -3.65
N PHE A 312 -22.29 10.95 -2.89
CA PHE A 312 -22.53 9.53 -2.66
C PHE A 312 -22.83 8.79 -3.98
N PHE A 313 -23.74 9.31 -4.80
CA PHE A 313 -24.11 8.73 -6.09
C PHE A 313 -22.91 8.64 -7.05
N ILE A 314 -22.15 9.73 -7.20
CA ILE A 314 -20.98 9.75 -8.07
C ILE A 314 -19.87 8.85 -7.54
N SER A 315 -19.68 8.78 -6.22
CA SER A 315 -18.74 7.83 -5.61
C SER A 315 -19.09 6.39 -5.98
N TRP A 316 -20.37 6.04 -6.00
CA TRP A 316 -20.85 4.73 -6.46
C TRP A 316 -20.57 4.48 -7.93
N ILE A 317 -20.67 5.50 -8.79
CA ILE A 317 -20.27 5.38 -10.20
C ILE A 317 -18.77 5.05 -10.31
N TYR A 318 -17.92 5.75 -9.56
CA TYR A 318 -16.48 5.47 -9.56
C TYR A 318 -16.14 4.09 -9.00
N ILE A 319 -16.74 3.71 -7.87
CA ILE A 319 -16.58 2.36 -7.30
C ILE A 319 -17.01 1.31 -8.34
N SER A 320 -18.14 1.52 -9.01
CA SER A 320 -18.61 0.63 -10.08
C SER A 320 -17.65 0.62 -11.28
N GLY A 321 -17.05 1.75 -11.63
CA GLY A 321 -16.02 1.84 -12.67
C GLY A 321 -14.78 1.01 -12.36
N VAL A 322 -14.34 0.94 -11.10
CA VAL A 322 -13.19 0.12 -10.70
C VAL A 322 -13.57 -1.35 -10.52
N PHE A 323 -14.69 -1.64 -9.86
CA PHE A 323 -15.06 -3.00 -9.46
C PHE A 323 -15.94 -3.75 -10.45
N VAL A 324 -16.73 -3.06 -11.26
CA VAL A 324 -17.73 -3.70 -12.15
C VAL A 324 -17.29 -3.62 -13.61
N LEU A 325 -16.81 -2.47 -14.07
CA LEU A 325 -16.42 -2.28 -15.48
C LEU A 325 -15.39 -3.30 -15.99
N PRO A 326 -14.34 -3.70 -15.22
CA PRO A 326 -13.42 -4.74 -15.66
C PRO A 326 -14.11 -6.07 -15.99
N PHE A 327 -15.22 -6.38 -15.33
CA PHE A 327 -15.95 -7.64 -15.51
C PHE A 327 -16.84 -7.66 -16.77
N PHE A 328 -17.18 -6.49 -17.34
CA PHE A 328 -17.84 -6.40 -18.65
C PHE A 328 -16.90 -6.65 -19.84
N SER A 329 -15.59 -6.68 -19.61
CA SER A 329 -14.61 -7.03 -20.63
C SER A 329 -14.73 -8.51 -21.07
N LYS A 330 -14.14 -8.88 -22.21
CA LYS A 330 -14.10 -10.28 -22.68
C LYS A 330 -13.53 -11.22 -21.61
N ASP A 331 -12.48 -10.81 -20.91
CA ASP A 331 -11.84 -11.64 -19.87
C ASP A 331 -12.74 -11.74 -18.63
N GLY A 332 -13.35 -10.61 -18.24
CA GLY A 332 -14.31 -10.55 -17.14
C GLY A 332 -15.52 -11.47 -17.34
N LYS A 333 -16.17 -11.38 -18.51
CA LYS A 333 -17.29 -12.26 -18.88
C LYS A 333 -16.88 -13.73 -18.88
N GLN A 334 -15.70 -14.05 -19.41
CA GLN A 334 -15.19 -15.43 -19.40
C GLN A 334 -14.90 -15.95 -18.00
N TRP A 335 -14.34 -15.12 -17.13
CA TRP A 335 -14.13 -15.45 -15.73
C TRP A 335 -15.46 -15.71 -15.03
N PHE A 336 -16.46 -14.85 -15.22
CA PHE A 336 -17.79 -15.00 -14.60
C PHE A 336 -18.53 -16.24 -15.08
N VAL A 337 -18.58 -16.49 -16.40
CA VAL A 337 -19.20 -17.69 -16.97
C VAL A 337 -18.58 -18.96 -16.39
N ARG A 338 -17.25 -18.98 -16.23
CA ARG A 338 -16.57 -20.14 -15.66
C ARG A 338 -16.79 -20.28 -14.16
N LEU A 339 -16.81 -19.17 -13.42
CA LEU A 339 -17.16 -19.18 -12.01
C LEU A 339 -18.56 -19.78 -11.80
N PHE A 340 -19.52 -19.41 -12.66
CA PHE A 340 -20.87 -19.96 -12.63
C PHE A 340 -20.88 -21.48 -12.91
N HIS A 341 -20.03 -21.96 -13.81
CA HIS A 341 -19.92 -23.39 -14.12
C HIS A 341 -19.09 -24.20 -13.11
N ASP A 342 -18.10 -23.61 -12.45
CA ASP A 342 -17.26 -24.30 -11.46
C ASP A 342 -16.87 -23.36 -10.31
N ALA A 343 -17.65 -23.41 -9.23
CA ALA A 343 -17.37 -22.65 -8.02
C ALA A 343 -16.01 -22.99 -7.39
N ARG A 344 -15.40 -24.15 -7.70
CA ARG A 344 -14.05 -24.50 -7.23
C ARG A 344 -12.97 -23.58 -7.82
N MET A 345 -13.28 -22.88 -8.91
CA MET A 345 -12.43 -21.83 -9.46
C MET A 345 -12.07 -20.77 -8.42
N LEU A 346 -12.94 -20.47 -7.46
CA LEU A 346 -12.64 -19.51 -6.38
C LEU A 346 -11.41 -19.89 -5.56
N GLY A 347 -11.12 -21.19 -5.48
CA GLY A 347 -9.97 -21.72 -4.78
C GLY A 347 -8.70 -21.82 -5.64
N GLU A 348 -8.73 -21.46 -6.91
CA GLU A 348 -7.55 -21.57 -7.77
C GLU A 348 -6.54 -20.46 -7.50
N HIS A 349 -5.26 -20.85 -7.39
CA HIS A 349 -4.14 -19.94 -7.14
C HIS A 349 -3.97 -18.86 -8.21
N GLN A 350 -4.49 -19.10 -9.41
CA GLN A 350 -4.45 -18.15 -10.54
C GLN A 350 -5.20 -16.85 -10.21
N ASN A 351 -6.19 -16.90 -9.32
CA ASN A 351 -6.94 -15.72 -8.87
C ASN A 351 -6.17 -14.84 -7.87
N ILE A 352 -4.97 -15.22 -7.40
CA ILE A 352 -4.23 -14.46 -6.39
C ILE A 352 -4.13 -12.97 -6.73
N PHE A 353 -3.73 -12.66 -7.96
CA PHE A 353 -3.50 -11.28 -8.38
C PHE A 353 -4.82 -10.53 -8.53
N LEU A 354 -5.90 -11.20 -8.95
CA LEU A 354 -7.24 -10.63 -8.98
C LEU A 354 -7.73 -10.30 -7.57
N TYR A 355 -7.65 -11.24 -6.63
CA TYR A 355 -8.10 -11.03 -5.25
C TYR A 355 -7.24 -9.99 -4.52
N SER A 356 -5.94 -9.98 -4.78
CA SER A 356 -5.03 -8.97 -4.21
C SER A 356 -5.33 -7.59 -4.79
N ALA A 357 -5.59 -7.47 -6.10
CA ALA A 357 -5.98 -6.21 -6.73
C ALA A 357 -7.32 -5.69 -6.19
N LEU A 358 -8.32 -6.56 -6.04
CA LEU A 358 -9.62 -6.22 -5.45
C LEU A 358 -9.49 -5.77 -3.99
N ALA A 359 -8.68 -6.47 -3.19
CA ALA A 359 -8.43 -6.12 -1.80
C ALA A 359 -7.72 -4.76 -1.68
N VAL A 360 -6.70 -4.52 -2.50
CA VAL A 360 -6.01 -3.22 -2.57
C VAL A 360 -6.96 -2.11 -2.99
N ALA A 361 -7.79 -2.34 -4.02
CA ALA A 361 -8.79 -1.38 -4.46
C ALA A 361 -9.79 -1.06 -3.34
N ALA A 362 -10.24 -2.06 -2.60
CA ALA A 362 -11.17 -1.85 -1.48
C ALA A 362 -10.51 -0.96 -0.40
N VAL A 363 -9.29 -1.27 0.03
CA VAL A 363 -8.57 -0.50 1.05
C VAL A 363 -8.25 0.93 0.59
N ASN A 364 -8.12 1.17 -0.73
CA ASN A 364 -7.79 2.49 -1.28
C ASN A 364 -9.02 3.30 -1.76
N LEU A 365 -10.20 2.70 -1.86
CA LEU A 365 -11.43 3.38 -2.29
C LEU A 365 -12.43 3.59 -1.14
N ILE A 366 -12.30 2.86 -0.03
CA ILE A 366 -13.11 3.08 1.17
C ILE A 366 -12.87 4.51 1.70
N PRO A 367 -13.93 5.34 1.79
CA PRO A 367 -13.88 6.69 2.35
C PRO A 367 -13.14 6.74 3.69
N GLN A 368 -12.47 7.86 3.99
CA GLN A 368 -11.79 8.15 5.27
C GLN A 368 -10.58 7.26 5.60
N SER A 369 -10.45 6.10 4.94
CA SER A 369 -9.33 5.19 5.13
C SER A 369 -8.22 5.45 4.11
N SER A 370 -8.50 5.86 2.89
CA SER A 370 -7.45 6.02 1.87
C SER A 370 -6.54 7.24 2.13
N PHE A 371 -5.23 7.03 2.16
CA PHE A 371 -4.24 8.11 2.22
C PHE A 371 -3.28 7.95 1.07
N ILE A 372 -2.61 9.04 0.68
CA ILE A 372 -1.69 9.07 -0.46
C ILE A 372 -0.66 7.95 -0.40
N TYR A 373 -0.12 7.69 0.79
CA TYR A 373 0.88 6.67 1.06
C TYR A 373 0.35 5.23 1.22
N ARG A 374 -0.92 4.91 0.93
CA ARG A 374 -1.40 3.50 0.98
C ARG A 374 -1.17 2.72 -0.30
N LEU A 375 -0.75 3.40 -1.38
CA LEU A 375 -0.40 2.76 -2.65
C LEU A 375 0.90 1.95 -2.60
N TYR A 376 1.62 1.98 -1.49
CA TYR A 376 2.76 1.12 -1.27
C TYR A 376 2.36 -0.35 -1.32
N TYR A 377 1.18 -0.69 -0.81
CA TYR A 377 0.62 -2.05 -0.86
C TYR A 377 0.32 -2.51 -2.28
N SER A 378 -0.13 -1.59 -3.15
CA SER A 378 -0.34 -1.92 -4.56
C SER A 378 1.00 -2.12 -5.27
N PHE A 379 2.00 -1.28 -4.99
CA PHE A 379 3.31 -1.34 -5.63
C PHE A 379 4.01 -2.69 -5.40
N SER A 380 4.04 -3.23 -4.18
CA SER A 380 4.68 -4.53 -3.92
C SER A 380 4.00 -5.67 -4.67
N LEU A 381 2.67 -5.67 -4.71
CA LEU A 381 1.88 -6.68 -5.43
C LEU A 381 2.02 -6.56 -6.95
N LEU A 382 2.15 -5.35 -7.50
CA LEU A 382 2.47 -5.14 -8.92
C LEU A 382 3.83 -5.77 -9.27
N LEU A 383 4.83 -5.58 -8.41
CA LEU A 383 6.16 -6.17 -8.61
C LEU A 383 6.14 -7.69 -8.54
N VAL A 384 5.39 -8.28 -7.59
CA VAL A 384 5.16 -9.73 -7.59
C VAL A 384 4.51 -10.13 -8.91
N MET A 385 3.41 -9.49 -9.31
CA MET A 385 2.71 -9.84 -10.54
C MET A 385 3.61 -9.76 -11.78
N LEU A 386 4.45 -8.72 -11.87
CA LEU A 386 5.40 -8.51 -12.96
C LEU A 386 6.33 -9.72 -13.15
N ALA A 387 6.80 -10.31 -12.04
CA ALA A 387 7.66 -11.49 -12.07
C ALA A 387 6.95 -12.75 -12.60
N TYR A 388 5.61 -12.79 -12.61
CA TYR A 388 4.81 -13.96 -13.03
C TYR A 388 4.09 -13.79 -14.38
N VAL A 389 3.99 -12.57 -14.93
CA VAL A 389 3.28 -12.32 -16.21
C VAL A 389 4.16 -12.41 -17.46
N LYS A 390 5.43 -12.86 -17.36
CA LYS A 390 6.42 -12.85 -18.46
C LYS A 390 5.90 -13.34 -19.83
N LYS A 391 5.03 -14.37 -19.85
CA LYS A 391 4.53 -14.99 -21.09
C LYS A 391 3.22 -14.38 -21.62
N ASP A 392 2.46 -13.71 -20.76
CA ASP A 392 1.14 -13.16 -21.08
C ASP A 392 1.30 -11.69 -21.51
N SER A 393 1.15 -11.41 -22.80
CA SER A 393 1.30 -10.05 -23.34
C SER A 393 0.22 -9.09 -22.83
N LYS A 394 -0.99 -9.59 -22.59
CA LYS A 394 -2.15 -8.76 -22.24
C LYS A 394 -2.10 -8.35 -20.77
N SER A 395 -1.80 -9.27 -19.87
CA SER A 395 -1.56 -9.00 -18.46
C SER A 395 -0.37 -8.06 -18.27
N ARG A 396 0.72 -8.28 -19.01
CA ARG A 396 1.88 -7.36 -19.02
C ARG A 396 1.47 -5.95 -19.43
N MET A 397 0.72 -5.79 -20.51
CA MET A 397 0.28 -4.47 -20.98
C MET A 397 -0.55 -3.73 -19.91
N TYR A 398 -1.54 -4.39 -19.30
CA TYR A 398 -2.32 -3.75 -18.22
C TYR A 398 -1.47 -3.44 -17.00
N LEU A 399 -0.52 -4.32 -16.65
CA LEU A 399 0.39 -4.08 -15.55
C LEU A 399 1.30 -2.87 -15.81
N MET A 400 1.76 -2.70 -17.05
CA MET A 400 2.53 -1.53 -17.47
C MET A 400 1.71 -0.24 -17.35
N PHE A 401 0.46 -0.23 -17.82
CA PHE A 401 -0.41 0.93 -17.64
C PHE A 401 -0.65 1.24 -16.15
N SER A 402 -0.81 0.21 -15.31
CA SER A 402 -0.97 0.36 -13.87
C SER A 402 0.29 0.92 -13.19
N LEU A 403 1.49 0.48 -13.58
CA LEU A 403 2.77 1.00 -13.08
C LEU A 403 3.03 2.44 -13.55
N SER A 404 2.77 2.73 -14.83
CA SER A 404 2.94 4.08 -15.38
C SER A 404 2.00 5.08 -14.72
N THR A 405 0.71 4.75 -14.58
CA THR A 405 -0.26 5.64 -13.89
C THR A 405 0.13 5.88 -12.44
N LEU A 406 0.58 4.85 -11.72
CA LEU A 406 1.08 4.98 -10.36
C LEU A 406 2.33 5.87 -10.26
N THR A 407 3.26 5.74 -11.21
CA THR A 407 4.52 6.50 -11.21
C THR A 407 4.32 7.95 -11.67
N ILE A 408 3.48 8.18 -12.69
CA ILE A 408 3.09 9.52 -13.16
C ILE A 408 2.42 10.30 -12.06
N LYS A 409 1.57 9.66 -11.25
CA LYS A 409 0.99 10.28 -10.06
C LYS A 409 2.04 10.69 -9.04
N GLY A 410 3.16 9.98 -8.99
CA GLY A 410 4.31 10.34 -8.18
C GLY A 410 5.08 11.56 -8.69
N LEU A 411 4.81 12.08 -9.89
CA LEU A 411 5.54 13.24 -10.41
C LEU A 411 5.28 14.49 -9.59
N TRP A 412 6.33 15.26 -9.37
CA TRP A 412 6.30 16.56 -8.73
C TRP A 412 5.97 17.63 -9.78
N VAL A 413 4.82 17.53 -10.42
CA VAL A 413 4.45 18.47 -11.49
C VAL A 413 4.41 19.88 -10.91
N ASN A 414 5.08 20.82 -11.59
CA ASN A 414 5.42 22.19 -11.19
C ASN A 414 4.31 22.87 -10.35
N LEU A 415 4.37 22.65 -9.03
CA LEU A 415 3.45 23.14 -8.00
C LEU A 415 3.51 24.67 -7.81
N ARG A 416 4.22 25.38 -8.70
CA ARG A 416 4.61 26.78 -8.60
C ARG A 416 3.92 27.70 -9.60
N LEU A 417 3.08 27.18 -10.51
CA LEU A 417 2.32 28.04 -11.43
C LEU A 417 1.21 28.85 -10.72
N HIS A 418 0.92 28.56 -9.45
CA HIS A 418 0.02 29.36 -8.63
C HIS A 418 0.62 29.68 -7.26
N PRO A 419 0.55 30.94 -6.80
CA PRO A 419 0.91 31.33 -5.45
C PRO A 419 -0.07 30.77 -4.40
N GLU A 420 -0.95 29.82 -4.72
CA GLU A 420 -1.96 29.23 -3.81
C GLU A 420 -1.72 27.74 -3.51
N GLY A 421 -0.75 27.09 -4.17
CA GLY A 421 -0.49 25.64 -4.04
C GLY A 421 -1.12 24.79 -5.16
N LEU A 422 -1.36 23.49 -4.90
CA LEU A 422 -2.08 22.60 -5.83
C LEU A 422 -3.49 23.16 -6.05
N ARG A 423 -3.88 23.39 -7.31
CA ARG A 423 -5.30 23.64 -7.59
C ARG A 423 -6.07 22.36 -7.27
N LEU A 424 -7.31 22.53 -6.81
CA LEU A 424 -8.20 21.39 -6.55
C LEU A 424 -8.33 20.48 -7.78
N ASP A 425 -8.27 21.04 -8.98
CA ASP A 425 -8.29 20.27 -10.23
C ASP A 425 -7.02 19.44 -10.46
N ASP A 426 -5.84 19.92 -10.06
CA ASP A 426 -4.58 19.16 -10.18
C ASP A 426 -4.61 17.91 -9.27
N VAL A 427 -5.07 18.11 -8.03
CA VAL A 427 -5.36 17.03 -7.07
C VAL A 427 -6.32 16.01 -7.67
N ARG A 428 -7.40 16.48 -8.29
CA ARG A 428 -8.44 15.61 -8.85
C ARG A 428 -7.89 14.79 -10.03
N VAL A 429 -7.07 15.39 -10.90
CA VAL A 429 -6.35 14.68 -11.96
C VAL A 429 -5.44 13.59 -11.38
N TRP A 430 -4.72 13.87 -10.29
CA TRP A 430 -3.87 12.88 -9.62
C TRP A 430 -4.69 11.74 -8.99
N ASN A 431 -5.86 12.03 -8.45
CA ASN A 431 -6.79 11.01 -7.94
C ASN A 431 -7.32 10.12 -9.08
N LEU A 432 -7.54 10.70 -10.28
CA LEU A 432 -7.96 9.93 -11.46
C LEU A 432 -6.88 8.92 -11.89
N LEU A 433 -5.59 9.25 -11.72
CA LEU A 433 -4.50 8.30 -11.96
C LEU A 433 -4.53 7.11 -10.99
N VAL A 434 -5.02 7.29 -9.75
CA VAL A 434 -5.25 6.15 -8.83
C VAL A 434 -6.39 5.27 -9.32
N PHE A 435 -7.48 5.87 -9.77
CA PHE A 435 -8.59 5.14 -10.38
C PHE A 435 -8.10 4.29 -11.56
N PHE A 436 -7.33 4.88 -12.48
CA PHE A 436 -6.77 4.15 -13.61
C PHE A 436 -5.79 3.05 -13.17
N HIS A 437 -4.92 3.34 -12.20
CA HIS A 437 -4.01 2.37 -11.62
C HIS A 437 -4.76 1.13 -11.11
N LEU A 438 -5.81 1.33 -10.31
CA LEU A 438 -6.63 0.24 -9.74
C LEU A 438 -7.42 -0.51 -10.82
N TYR A 439 -8.03 0.22 -11.77
CA TYR A 439 -8.73 -0.37 -12.90
C TYR A 439 -7.81 -1.28 -13.73
N PHE A 440 -6.63 -0.79 -14.11
CA PHE A 440 -5.66 -1.57 -14.87
C PHE A 440 -5.09 -2.73 -14.05
N PHE A 441 -4.93 -2.57 -12.73
CA PHE A 441 -4.46 -3.66 -11.88
C PHE A 441 -5.46 -4.82 -11.82
N ILE A 442 -6.76 -4.53 -11.65
CA ILE A 442 -7.82 -5.55 -11.70
C ILE A 442 -7.88 -6.20 -13.09
N ARG A 443 -7.77 -5.41 -14.17
CA ARG A 443 -7.71 -5.94 -15.55
C ARG A 443 -6.51 -6.87 -15.77
N ALA A 444 -5.35 -6.54 -15.21
CA ALA A 444 -4.18 -7.42 -15.25
C ALA A 444 -4.47 -8.74 -14.54
N GLY A 445 -5.06 -8.70 -13.33
CA GLY A 445 -5.46 -9.90 -12.57
C GLY A 445 -6.46 -10.78 -13.31
N LEU A 446 -7.46 -10.18 -13.96
CA LEU A 446 -8.44 -10.88 -14.79
C LEU A 446 -7.78 -11.54 -16.01
N ALA A 447 -6.98 -10.80 -16.77
CA ALA A 447 -6.28 -11.32 -17.94
C ALA A 447 -5.42 -12.54 -17.56
N TYR A 448 -4.62 -12.41 -16.50
CA TYR A 448 -3.72 -13.46 -16.02
C TYR A 448 -4.48 -14.74 -15.67
N THR A 449 -5.57 -14.58 -14.93
CA THR A 449 -6.44 -15.69 -14.54
C THR A 449 -7.02 -16.38 -15.77
N THR A 450 -7.58 -15.61 -16.72
CA THR A 450 -8.22 -16.19 -17.90
C THR A 450 -7.26 -16.91 -18.85
N GLU A 451 -6.04 -16.40 -19.02
CA GLU A 451 -5.02 -16.98 -19.89
C GLU A 451 -4.48 -18.29 -19.32
N HIS A 452 -4.19 -18.33 -18.01
CA HIS A 452 -3.73 -19.56 -17.36
C HIS A 452 -4.77 -20.68 -17.38
N ILE A 453 -6.06 -20.35 -17.38
CA ILE A 453 -7.12 -21.35 -17.56
C ILE A 453 -7.15 -21.87 -19.01
N ARG A 454 -6.89 -21.01 -20.02
CA ARG A 454 -6.85 -21.46 -21.43
C ARG A 454 -5.68 -22.41 -21.70
N GLY A 455 -4.50 -22.10 -21.14
CA GLY A 455 -3.30 -22.93 -21.32
C GLY A 455 -3.38 -24.33 -20.70
N LYS A 456 -4.37 -24.64 -19.85
CA LYS A 456 -4.63 -26.01 -19.36
C LYS A 456 -5.43 -26.88 -20.34
N ARG A 457 -6.01 -26.29 -21.40
CA ARG A 457 -6.87 -27.00 -22.38
C ARG A 457 -6.16 -27.31 -23.71
N SER A 458 -5.06 -26.63 -24.00
CA SER A 458 -4.14 -26.91 -25.11
C SER A 458 -3.01 -27.79 -24.63
#